data_AF-B9KXY6-F1
#
_entry.id   AF-B9KXY6-F1
#
_cell.length_a   1.000
_cell.length_b   1.000
_cell.length_c   1.000
_cell.angle_alpha   90.00
_cell.angle_beta   90.00
_cell.angle_gamma   90.00
#
_symmetry.space_group_name_H-M   'P 1'
#
loop_
_entity.id
_entity.type
_entity.pdbx_description
1 polymer ?
#
loop_
_entity_poly.entity_id
_entity_poly.type
_entity_poly.pdbx_seq_one_letter_code
_entity_poly.pdbx_strand_id
1 'polypeptide(L)'
;MGELLIGRPALKLEVAISVPLDLTSVISLVFRATDARRFERWLVEARKALGAEWEHDLDTLLGFSGRLLYYVEELLMSFDPFRPEHREAGFEDYIAHLKRLPAWAYRSMAIQAVLRVALDRGVLEAPPESEDAAAWRSFIEPGLTRADADEVVRLVLAPEQLKERTVRLLERFWRELYAAEFERALPAMRRALRQAKATTFASVAAAFEELSGHRLPDEVQLALPRVERVTFCPSYYLGNFVQFILYPPELILYFNCQRTSAATQPEVESVISPDLLPGLRALGDGTRLRIIELLRNGERYAQEIVGMLGISQSAVSRHLAMLEAAGIVTVRPANGMKYYAINSQRLRQIAEELERIGSVESFSTEHDKSNGLRAGFSRASGRSLLAEEKPPHSTVG
;
A
#
# COMPACT_ATOMS: atom_id res chain seq x y z
N MET A 1 -17.25 47.46 18.20
CA MET A 1 -17.85 46.25 18.78
C MET A 1 -17.23 45.07 18.05
N GLY A 2 -16.32 44.35 18.72
CA GLY A 2 -15.68 43.16 18.16
C GLY A 2 -16.67 42.01 18.21
N GLU A 3 -17.00 41.45 17.06
CA GLU A 3 -17.70 40.18 16.99
C GLU A 3 -16.80 39.11 17.59
N LEU A 4 -17.23 38.57 18.73
CA LEU A 4 -16.74 37.32 19.28
C LEU A 4 -16.92 36.23 18.22
N LEU A 5 -15.82 35.87 17.54
CA LEU A 5 -15.71 34.60 16.84
C LEU A 5 -16.01 33.51 17.86
N ILE A 6 -17.24 32.97 17.81
CA ILE A 6 -17.69 31.83 18.60
C ILE A 6 -16.64 30.74 18.44
N GLY A 7 -15.96 30.42 19.55
CA GLY A 7 -14.83 29.52 19.59
C GLY A 7 -15.22 28.15 19.06
N ARG A 8 -14.72 27.82 17.85
CA ARG A 8 -14.80 26.46 17.34
C ARG A 8 -14.09 25.55 18.35
N PRO A 9 -14.67 24.37 18.68
CA PRO A 9 -13.98 23.42 19.53
C PRO A 9 -12.61 23.08 18.93
N ALA A 10 -11.59 22.97 19.78
CA ALA A 10 -10.27 22.57 19.33
C ALA A 10 -10.34 21.21 18.63
N LEU A 11 -9.70 21.10 17.46
CA LEU A 11 -9.62 19.88 16.67
C LEU A 11 -9.08 18.74 17.54
N LYS A 12 -9.83 17.64 17.68
CA LYS A 12 -9.43 16.49 18.48
C LYS A 12 -8.65 15.50 17.62
N LEU A 13 -7.42 15.20 18.00
CA LEU A 13 -6.61 14.17 17.37
C LEU A 13 -6.64 12.91 18.25
N GLU A 14 -7.14 11.82 17.67
CA GLU A 14 -7.23 10.52 18.31
C GLU A 14 -6.49 9.47 17.47
N VAL A 15 -6.11 8.37 18.12
CA VAL A 15 -5.59 7.19 17.44
C VAL A 15 -6.38 6.00 17.96
N ALA A 16 -7.01 5.24 17.07
CA ALA A 16 -7.91 4.15 17.43
C ALA A 16 -7.69 2.93 16.52
N ILE A 17 -8.05 1.77 17.04
CA ILE A 17 -8.13 0.53 16.28
C ILE A 17 -9.36 -0.23 16.78
N SER A 18 -10.23 -0.59 15.85
CA SER A 18 -11.36 -1.49 16.09
C SER A 18 -11.54 -2.37 14.86
N VAL A 19 -12.22 -3.50 15.02
CA VAL A 19 -12.49 -4.40 13.89
C VAL A 19 -13.23 -3.68 12.76
N PRO A 20 -14.29 -2.88 13.01
CA PRO A 20 -15.00 -2.17 11.94
C PRO A 20 -14.12 -1.18 11.16
N LEU A 21 -13.22 -0.46 11.86
CA LEU A 21 -12.32 0.50 11.24
C LEU A 21 -11.34 -0.18 10.27
N ASP A 22 -10.67 -1.26 10.71
CA ASP A 22 -9.69 -1.96 9.87
C ASP A 22 -10.36 -2.83 8.79
N LEU A 23 -11.50 -3.46 9.10
CA LEU A 23 -12.31 -4.21 8.12
C LEU A 23 -12.71 -3.32 6.93
N THR A 24 -13.16 -2.09 7.20
CA THR A 24 -13.53 -1.12 6.16
C THR A 24 -12.34 -0.77 5.26
N SER A 25 -11.15 -0.65 5.84
CA SER A 25 -9.91 -0.45 5.08
C SER A 25 -9.57 -1.65 4.20
N VAL A 26 -9.53 -2.84 4.80
CA VAL A 26 -9.05 -4.04 4.12
C VAL A 26 -10.02 -4.53 3.05
N ILE A 27 -11.34 -4.52 3.29
CA ILE A 27 -12.31 -4.90 2.26
C ILE A 27 -12.25 -3.96 1.05
N SER A 28 -12.01 -2.66 1.30
CA SER A 28 -11.79 -1.65 0.28
C SER A 28 -10.52 -1.89 -0.53
N LEU A 29 -9.46 -2.39 0.10
CA LEU A 29 -8.21 -2.77 -0.57
C LEU A 29 -8.38 -4.05 -1.39
N VAL A 30 -9.06 -5.07 -0.86
CA VAL A 30 -9.37 -6.32 -1.58
C VAL A 30 -10.24 -6.05 -2.81
N PHE A 31 -11.25 -5.17 -2.73
CA PHE A 31 -12.00 -4.72 -3.90
C PHE A 31 -11.10 -4.14 -5.00
N ARG A 32 -10.07 -3.36 -4.63
CA ARG A 32 -9.15 -2.72 -5.59
C ARG A 32 -8.05 -3.65 -6.11
N ALA A 33 -7.75 -4.74 -5.40
CA ALA A 33 -6.62 -5.65 -5.62
C ALA A 33 -6.74 -6.54 -6.88
N THR A 34 -6.77 -5.88 -8.05
CA THR A 34 -6.92 -6.52 -9.37
C THR A 34 -5.61 -6.69 -10.13
N ASP A 35 -4.55 -5.97 -9.75
CA ASP A 35 -3.21 -6.09 -10.34
C ASP A 35 -2.19 -6.49 -9.27
N ALA A 36 -1.58 -7.68 -9.46
CA ALA A 36 -0.57 -8.24 -8.56
C ALA A 36 0.72 -7.40 -8.46
N ARG A 37 0.95 -6.45 -9.37
CA ARG A 37 2.11 -5.55 -9.34
C ARG A 37 1.90 -4.34 -8.45
N ARG A 38 0.64 -4.01 -8.11
CA ARG A 38 0.28 -2.78 -7.37
C ARG A 38 -0.10 -3.03 -5.92
N PHE A 39 -0.58 -4.24 -5.62
CA PHE A 39 -1.11 -4.59 -4.30
C PHE A 39 -0.26 -5.66 -3.62
N GLU A 40 -0.31 -5.70 -2.29
CA GLU A 40 0.29 -6.79 -1.54
C GLU A 40 -0.29 -8.14 -1.96
N ARG A 41 0.58 -9.16 -1.94
CA ARG A 41 0.26 -10.51 -2.42
C ARG A 41 -1.00 -11.06 -1.77
N TRP A 42 -1.13 -10.91 -0.45
CA TRP A 42 -2.29 -11.39 0.29
C TRP A 42 -3.61 -10.78 -0.21
N LEU A 43 -3.66 -9.47 -0.50
CA LEU A 43 -4.88 -8.82 -0.98
C LEU A 43 -5.36 -9.41 -2.32
N VAL A 44 -4.42 -9.73 -3.20
CA VAL A 44 -4.69 -10.29 -4.52
C VAL A 44 -5.13 -11.75 -4.41
N GLU A 45 -4.49 -12.52 -3.52
CA GLU A 45 -4.86 -13.90 -3.23
C GLU A 45 -6.23 -13.98 -2.53
N ALA A 46 -6.51 -13.11 -1.57
CA ALA A 46 -7.80 -12.99 -0.89
C ALA A 46 -8.92 -12.65 -1.87
N ARG A 47 -8.69 -11.72 -2.81
CA ARG A 47 -9.68 -11.42 -3.87
C ARG A 47 -9.97 -12.66 -4.73
N LYS A 48 -8.92 -13.36 -5.18
CA LYS A 48 -9.08 -14.58 -6.00
C LYS A 48 -9.79 -15.71 -5.25
N ALA A 49 -9.58 -15.82 -3.94
CA ALA A 49 -10.17 -16.86 -3.11
C ALA A 49 -11.69 -16.72 -2.94
N LEU A 50 -12.27 -15.55 -3.18
CA LEU A 50 -13.71 -15.33 -3.15
C LEU A 50 -14.46 -16.20 -4.18
N GLY A 51 -13.84 -16.48 -5.33
CA GLY A 51 -14.51 -17.12 -6.46
C GLY A 51 -15.49 -16.18 -7.19
N ALA A 52 -15.98 -16.62 -8.35
CA ALA A 52 -16.68 -15.73 -9.29
C ALA A 52 -17.97 -15.08 -8.73
N GLU A 53 -18.80 -15.86 -8.04
CA GLU A 53 -20.07 -15.37 -7.46
C GLU A 53 -19.82 -14.27 -6.41
N TRP A 54 -18.77 -14.40 -5.61
CA TRP A 54 -18.50 -13.48 -4.49
C TRP A 54 -17.67 -12.29 -4.91
N GLU A 55 -16.80 -12.47 -5.90
CA GLU A 55 -16.18 -11.35 -6.59
C GLU A 55 -17.26 -10.46 -7.23
N HIS A 56 -18.32 -11.06 -7.80
CA HIS A 56 -19.47 -10.34 -8.32
C HIS A 56 -20.25 -9.59 -7.23
N ASP A 57 -20.54 -10.23 -6.10
CA ASP A 57 -21.21 -9.56 -4.95
C ASP A 57 -20.36 -8.41 -4.39
N LEU A 58 -19.06 -8.62 -4.22
CA LEU A 58 -18.11 -7.59 -3.78
C LEU A 58 -18.10 -6.42 -4.76
N ASP A 59 -17.98 -6.70 -6.07
CA ASP A 59 -17.91 -5.67 -7.09
C ASP A 59 -19.22 -4.92 -7.26
N THR A 60 -20.36 -5.60 -7.10
CA THR A 60 -21.68 -5.00 -7.12
C THR A 60 -21.86 -4.08 -5.92
N LEU A 61 -21.72 -4.60 -4.70
CA LEU A 61 -22.05 -3.87 -3.47
C LEU A 61 -21.09 -2.74 -3.15
N LEU A 62 -19.79 -2.91 -3.39
CA LEU A 62 -18.82 -1.83 -3.14
C LEU A 62 -18.69 -0.91 -4.35
N GLY A 63 -18.83 -1.43 -5.57
CA GLY A 63 -18.52 -0.72 -6.80
C GLY A 63 -19.58 0.26 -7.30
N PHE A 64 -20.79 0.28 -6.70
CA PHE A 64 -21.84 1.21 -7.12
C PHE A 64 -21.70 2.63 -6.55
N SER A 65 -20.87 2.80 -5.52
CA SER A 65 -20.59 4.11 -4.90
C SER A 65 -19.25 4.70 -5.39
N GLY A 66 -18.96 4.53 -6.67
CA GLY A 66 -17.79 5.11 -7.31
C GLY A 66 -16.47 4.46 -6.91
N ARG A 67 -15.38 5.14 -7.25
CA ARG A 67 -14.01 4.73 -6.89
C ARG A 67 -13.68 4.96 -5.42
N LEU A 68 -14.54 5.69 -4.70
CA LEU A 68 -14.35 6.08 -3.30
C LEU A 68 -14.96 5.07 -2.33
N LEU A 69 -15.91 4.24 -2.81
CA LEU A 69 -16.56 3.17 -2.06
C LEU A 69 -17.38 3.69 -0.86
N TYR A 70 -18.09 4.80 -1.03
CA TYR A 70 -18.84 5.42 0.05
C TYR A 70 -19.86 4.52 0.74
N TYR A 71 -20.39 3.49 0.06
CA TYR A 71 -21.36 2.59 0.69
C TYR A 71 -20.78 1.85 1.91
N VAL A 72 -19.52 1.40 1.85
CA VAL A 72 -18.90 0.75 3.03
C VAL A 72 -18.64 1.74 4.16
N GLU A 73 -18.38 3.00 3.82
CA GLU A 73 -18.24 4.08 4.81
C GLU A 73 -19.59 4.37 5.48
N GLU A 74 -20.70 4.40 4.75
CA GLU A 74 -22.04 4.56 5.33
C GLU A 74 -22.35 3.44 6.32
N LEU A 75 -21.98 2.19 6.02
CA LEU A 75 -22.13 1.06 6.95
C LEU A 75 -21.34 1.28 8.24
N LEU A 76 -20.05 1.66 8.12
CA LEU A 76 -19.18 1.98 9.25
C LEU A 76 -19.76 3.15 10.07
N MET A 77 -20.18 4.22 9.42
CA MET A 77 -20.66 5.43 10.08
C MET A 77 -22.05 5.23 10.70
N SER A 78 -22.87 4.31 10.18
CA SER A 78 -24.12 3.91 10.84
C SER A 78 -23.88 3.25 12.20
N PHE A 79 -22.73 2.58 12.38
CA PHE A 79 -22.31 1.99 13.64
C PHE A 79 -21.73 3.02 14.60
N ASP A 80 -21.23 4.15 14.08
CA ASP A 80 -20.53 5.19 14.86
C ASP A 80 -19.35 4.59 15.65
N PRO A 81 -18.20 4.35 15.00
CA PRO A 81 -17.08 3.63 15.60
C PRO A 81 -16.37 4.42 16.72
N PHE A 82 -16.76 5.67 16.94
CA PHE A 82 -16.10 6.58 17.87
C PHE A 82 -16.73 6.62 19.25
N ARG A 83 -17.94 6.05 19.40
CA ARG A 83 -18.59 5.94 20.70
C ARG A 83 -17.70 5.15 21.67
N PRO A 84 -17.63 5.54 22.96
CA PRO A 84 -16.82 4.83 23.95
C PRO A 84 -17.05 3.31 23.95
N GLU A 85 -18.30 2.87 23.81
CA GLU A 85 -18.70 1.46 23.74
C GLU A 85 -18.25 0.73 22.46
N HIS A 86 -17.94 1.46 21.38
CA HIS A 86 -17.58 0.90 20.08
C HIS A 86 -16.08 0.92 19.79
N ARG A 87 -15.28 1.61 20.62
CA ARG A 87 -13.83 1.75 20.43
C ARG A 87 -13.08 0.43 20.43
N GLU A 88 -13.60 -0.57 21.15
CA GLU A 88 -13.02 -1.91 21.24
C GLU A 88 -13.97 -2.99 20.67
N ALA A 89 -15.00 -2.57 19.93
CA ALA A 89 -15.99 -3.47 19.35
C ALA A 89 -15.34 -4.50 18.41
N GLY A 90 -15.77 -5.75 18.57
CA GLY A 90 -15.40 -6.84 17.69
C GLY A 90 -16.27 -6.89 16.44
N PHE A 91 -16.03 -7.90 15.61
CA PHE A 91 -16.87 -8.15 14.44
C PHE A 91 -18.34 -8.45 14.82
N GLU A 92 -18.55 -9.21 15.90
CA GLU A 92 -19.88 -9.61 16.34
C GLU A 92 -20.75 -8.41 16.75
N ASP A 93 -20.18 -7.42 17.42
CA ASP A 93 -20.89 -6.19 17.79
C ASP A 93 -21.34 -5.42 16.54
N TYR A 94 -20.44 -5.31 15.58
CA TYR A 94 -20.68 -4.59 14.32
C TYR A 94 -21.72 -5.28 13.45
N ILE A 95 -21.57 -6.60 13.24
CA ILE A 95 -22.52 -7.33 12.41
C ILE A 95 -23.90 -7.43 13.10
N ALA A 96 -23.94 -7.52 14.43
CA ALA A 96 -25.20 -7.47 15.18
C ALA A 96 -25.90 -6.12 15.05
N HIS A 97 -25.17 -5.01 14.99
CA HIS A 97 -25.73 -3.69 14.68
C HIS A 97 -26.31 -3.65 13.26
N LEU A 98 -25.53 -4.07 12.26
CA LEU A 98 -25.98 -4.08 10.87
C LEU A 98 -27.24 -4.97 10.67
N LYS A 99 -27.29 -6.15 11.31
CA LYS A 99 -28.47 -7.03 11.27
C LYS A 99 -29.71 -6.40 11.90
N ARG A 100 -29.54 -5.56 12.94
CA ARG A 100 -30.63 -4.84 13.62
C ARG A 100 -31.19 -3.69 12.80
N LEU A 101 -30.39 -3.08 11.91
CA LEU A 101 -30.89 -2.01 11.04
C LEU A 101 -32.04 -2.51 10.15
N PRO A 102 -33.13 -1.75 9.99
CA PRO A 102 -34.20 -2.12 9.08
C PRO A 102 -33.72 -2.05 7.63
N ALA A 103 -34.35 -2.80 6.73
CA ALA A 103 -33.92 -2.89 5.33
C ALA A 103 -33.93 -1.52 4.61
N TRP A 104 -34.88 -0.65 4.92
CA TRP A 104 -34.92 0.71 4.36
C TRP A 104 -33.65 1.52 4.68
N ALA A 105 -32.97 1.25 5.80
CA ALA A 105 -31.73 1.94 6.16
C ALA A 105 -30.60 1.63 5.17
N TYR A 106 -30.55 0.40 4.65
CA TYR A 106 -29.58 0.01 3.63
C TYR A 106 -29.81 0.75 2.32
N ARG A 107 -31.09 0.91 1.92
CA ARG A 107 -31.45 1.75 0.77
C ARG A 107 -31.03 3.20 1.00
N SER A 108 -31.30 3.76 2.18
CA SER A 108 -30.88 5.13 2.52
C SER A 108 -29.37 5.29 2.45
N MET A 109 -28.59 4.37 3.01
CA MET A 109 -27.13 4.38 2.94
C MET A 109 -26.62 4.26 1.48
N ALA A 110 -27.22 3.39 0.67
CA ALA A 110 -26.87 3.28 -0.75
C ALA A 110 -27.15 4.59 -1.51
N ILE A 111 -28.29 5.24 -1.25
CA ILE A 111 -28.63 6.54 -1.84
C ILE A 111 -27.63 7.61 -1.40
N GLN A 112 -27.33 7.70 -0.09
CA GLN A 112 -26.35 8.66 0.42
C GLN A 112 -24.97 8.46 -0.20
N ALA A 113 -24.54 7.21 -0.38
CA ALA A 113 -23.28 6.90 -1.04
C ALA A 113 -23.25 7.41 -2.49
N VAL A 114 -24.35 7.23 -3.26
CA VAL A 114 -24.47 7.75 -4.64
C VAL A 114 -24.50 9.29 -4.65
N LEU A 115 -25.23 9.91 -3.72
CA LEU A 115 -25.29 11.38 -3.59
C LEU A 115 -23.92 11.98 -3.28
N ARG A 116 -23.11 11.33 -2.44
CA ARG A 116 -21.74 11.76 -2.16
C ARG A 116 -20.87 11.69 -3.43
N VAL A 117 -21.03 10.66 -4.26
CA VAL A 117 -20.34 10.59 -5.57
C VAL A 117 -20.79 11.71 -6.51
N ALA A 118 -22.09 12.04 -6.54
CA ALA A 118 -22.60 13.15 -7.35
C ALA A 118 -22.02 14.49 -6.88
N LEU A 119 -21.96 14.71 -5.56
CA LEU A 119 -21.40 15.91 -4.96
C LEU A 119 -19.92 16.12 -5.34
N ASP A 120 -19.11 15.07 -5.32
CA ASP A 120 -17.69 15.16 -5.71
C ASP A 120 -17.50 15.52 -7.18
N ARG A 121 -18.49 15.22 -8.02
CA ARG A 121 -18.51 15.59 -9.44
C ARG A 121 -19.07 16.99 -9.69
N GLY A 122 -19.48 17.69 -8.64
CA GLY A 122 -20.14 18.98 -8.73
C GLY A 122 -21.58 18.88 -9.28
N VAL A 123 -22.20 17.69 -9.18
CA VAL A 123 -23.57 17.44 -9.63
C VAL A 123 -24.48 17.41 -8.42
N LEU A 124 -25.59 18.15 -8.50
CA LEU A 124 -26.68 18.11 -7.51
C LEU A 124 -27.89 17.46 -8.18
N GLU A 125 -28.07 16.16 -7.94
CA GLU A 125 -29.23 15.41 -8.37
C GLU A 125 -29.98 14.88 -7.16
N ALA A 126 -31.30 15.09 -7.13
CA ALA A 126 -32.15 14.49 -6.13
C ALA A 126 -32.42 13.01 -6.48
N PRO A 127 -32.49 12.11 -5.49
CA PRO A 127 -32.89 10.74 -5.76
C PRO A 127 -34.34 10.71 -6.30
N PRO A 128 -34.68 9.78 -7.20
CA PRO A 128 -36.04 9.65 -7.70
C PRO A 128 -37.04 9.35 -6.58
N GLU A 129 -38.20 10.03 -6.62
CA GLU A 129 -39.30 9.80 -5.66
C GLU A 129 -40.11 8.54 -5.99
N SER A 130 -40.16 8.15 -7.26
CA SER A 130 -40.88 6.96 -7.74
C SER A 130 -40.01 5.71 -7.70
N GLU A 131 -40.63 4.53 -7.84
CA GLU A 131 -39.94 3.25 -8.04
C GLU A 131 -39.63 2.99 -9.53
N ASP A 132 -39.63 4.02 -10.37
CA ASP A 132 -39.32 3.89 -11.79
C ASP A 132 -37.84 3.51 -12.00
N ALA A 133 -37.61 2.30 -12.49
CA ALA A 133 -36.28 1.76 -12.72
C ALA A 133 -35.46 2.61 -13.71
N ALA A 134 -36.09 3.27 -14.68
CA ALA A 134 -35.38 4.12 -15.65
C ALA A 134 -34.83 5.38 -14.98
N ALA A 135 -35.63 6.03 -14.12
CA ALA A 135 -35.19 7.17 -13.33
C ALA A 135 -34.06 6.80 -12.36
N TRP A 136 -34.19 5.65 -11.69
CA TRP A 136 -33.13 5.13 -10.80
C TRP A 136 -31.84 4.79 -11.55
N ARG A 137 -31.95 4.21 -12.74
CA ARG A 137 -30.77 3.94 -13.59
C ARG A 137 -30.03 5.23 -13.91
N SER A 138 -30.73 6.26 -14.38
CA SER A 138 -30.12 7.55 -14.71
C SER A 138 -29.40 8.18 -13.52
N PHE A 139 -29.96 8.03 -12.32
CA PHE A 139 -29.38 8.57 -11.08
C PHE A 139 -28.12 7.82 -10.64
N ILE A 140 -28.10 6.49 -10.76
CA ILE A 140 -27.02 5.64 -10.25
C ILE A 140 -25.87 5.50 -11.25
N GLU A 141 -26.19 5.36 -12.55
CA GLU A 141 -25.24 5.03 -13.62
C GLU A 141 -23.99 5.91 -13.67
N PRO A 142 -24.07 7.25 -13.46
CA PRO A 142 -22.87 8.07 -13.38
C PRO A 142 -21.91 7.56 -12.32
N GLY A 143 -22.40 7.17 -11.13
CA GLY A 143 -21.60 6.79 -9.98
C GLY A 143 -20.93 5.42 -10.08
N LEU A 144 -21.29 4.58 -11.06
CA LEU A 144 -20.81 3.20 -11.13
C LEU A 144 -19.36 3.08 -11.57
N THR A 145 -18.71 2.00 -11.15
CA THR A 145 -17.36 1.63 -11.60
C THR A 145 -17.33 0.28 -12.31
N ARG A 146 -17.55 -0.81 -11.56
CA ARG A 146 -17.56 -2.20 -12.07
C ARG A 146 -18.95 -2.85 -11.98
N ALA A 147 -19.84 -2.27 -11.19
CA ALA A 147 -21.16 -2.82 -10.95
C ALA A 147 -22.09 -2.63 -12.16
N ASP A 148 -22.95 -3.63 -12.41
CA ASP A 148 -24.01 -3.56 -13.40
C ASP A 148 -25.12 -2.60 -12.93
N ALA A 149 -25.48 -1.64 -13.79
CA ALA A 149 -26.44 -0.60 -13.41
C ALA A 149 -27.83 -1.17 -13.10
N ASP A 150 -28.31 -2.12 -13.90
CA ASP A 150 -29.64 -2.68 -13.72
C ASP A 150 -29.72 -3.53 -12.44
N GLU A 151 -28.64 -4.25 -12.12
CA GLU A 151 -28.54 -4.98 -10.86
C GLU A 151 -28.55 -4.05 -9.64
N VAL A 152 -27.77 -2.97 -9.67
CA VAL A 152 -27.76 -2.01 -8.57
C VAL A 152 -29.14 -1.37 -8.41
N VAL A 153 -29.80 -0.99 -9.50
CA VAL A 153 -31.19 -0.46 -9.45
C VAL A 153 -32.14 -1.47 -8.82
N ARG A 154 -32.08 -2.75 -9.23
CA ARG A 154 -32.88 -3.82 -8.61
C ARG A 154 -32.62 -3.94 -7.12
N LEU A 155 -31.36 -3.86 -6.68
CA LEU A 155 -31.02 -3.93 -5.26
C LEU A 155 -31.50 -2.72 -4.45
N VAL A 156 -31.35 -1.51 -4.99
CA VAL A 156 -31.81 -0.28 -4.34
C VAL A 156 -33.33 -0.26 -4.20
N LEU A 157 -34.06 -0.82 -5.18
CA LEU A 157 -35.51 -1.00 -5.14
C LEU A 157 -35.96 -2.21 -4.30
N ALA A 158 -35.05 -3.14 -3.98
CA ALA A 158 -35.29 -4.32 -3.15
C ALA A 158 -34.45 -4.27 -1.85
N PRO A 159 -34.78 -3.38 -0.89
CA PRO A 159 -33.96 -3.12 0.29
C PRO A 159 -33.67 -4.37 1.15
N GLU A 160 -34.59 -5.34 1.19
CA GLU A 160 -34.37 -6.61 1.92
C GLU A 160 -33.23 -7.42 1.30
N GLN A 161 -33.17 -7.50 -0.04
CA GLN A 161 -32.09 -8.19 -0.74
C GLN A 161 -30.75 -7.45 -0.61
N LEU A 162 -30.78 -6.11 -0.67
CA LEU A 162 -29.59 -5.29 -0.44
C LEU A 162 -29.02 -5.52 0.97
N LYS A 163 -29.88 -5.53 2.00
CA LYS A 163 -29.50 -5.86 3.37
C LYS A 163 -28.91 -7.26 3.46
N GLU A 164 -29.62 -8.26 2.95
CA GLU A 164 -29.19 -9.66 3.03
C GLU A 164 -27.83 -9.89 2.37
N ARG A 165 -27.64 -9.40 1.13
CA ARG A 165 -26.36 -9.53 0.41
C ARG A 165 -25.24 -8.76 1.10
N THR A 166 -25.51 -7.56 1.62
CA THR A 166 -24.50 -6.75 2.34
C THR A 166 -24.02 -7.47 3.61
N VAL A 167 -24.94 -7.93 4.46
CA VAL A 167 -24.60 -8.64 5.71
C VAL A 167 -23.85 -9.93 5.37
N ARG A 168 -24.34 -10.71 4.41
CA ARG A 168 -23.73 -11.97 3.99
C ARG A 168 -22.32 -11.77 3.43
N LEU A 169 -22.08 -10.72 2.63
CA LEU A 169 -20.75 -10.37 2.14
C LEU A 169 -19.78 -10.11 3.29
N LEU A 170 -20.16 -9.29 4.27
CA LEU A 170 -19.31 -8.94 5.41
C LEU A 170 -19.03 -10.14 6.31
N GLU A 171 -20.06 -10.94 6.64
CA GLU A 171 -19.91 -12.17 7.44
C GLU A 171 -18.95 -13.16 6.79
N ARG A 172 -19.14 -13.36 5.48
CA ARG A 172 -18.32 -14.29 4.72
C ARG A 172 -16.88 -13.79 4.62
N PHE A 173 -16.69 -12.52 4.25
CA PHE A 173 -15.37 -11.90 4.17
C PHE A 173 -14.61 -12.03 5.49
N TRP A 174 -15.27 -11.72 6.61
CA TRP A 174 -14.69 -11.87 7.93
C TRP A 174 -14.32 -13.32 8.23
N ARG A 175 -15.28 -14.25 8.15
CA ARG A 175 -15.09 -15.64 8.55
C ARG A 175 -14.08 -16.38 7.68
N GLU A 176 -14.12 -16.18 6.36
CA GLU A 176 -13.38 -17.01 5.41
C GLU A 176 -12.02 -16.42 5.01
N LEU A 177 -11.84 -15.10 5.10
CA LEU A 177 -10.62 -14.45 4.64
C LEU A 177 -9.88 -13.70 5.74
N TYR A 178 -10.58 -12.97 6.59
CA TYR A 178 -9.93 -11.88 7.32
C TYR A 178 -9.81 -12.05 8.84
N ALA A 179 -10.64 -12.85 9.51
CA ALA A 179 -10.58 -13.00 10.97
C ALA A 179 -9.19 -13.46 11.47
N ALA A 180 -8.64 -14.53 10.88
CA ALA A 180 -7.31 -15.03 11.21
C ALA A 180 -6.19 -14.02 10.88
N GLU A 181 -6.35 -13.27 9.79
CA GLU A 181 -5.39 -12.27 9.35
C GLU A 181 -5.40 -11.02 10.22
N PHE A 182 -6.57 -10.60 10.70
CA PHE A 182 -6.73 -9.54 11.68
C PHE A 182 -6.02 -9.93 12.98
N GLU A 183 -6.24 -11.14 13.50
CA GLU A 183 -5.56 -11.64 14.70
C GLU A 183 -4.03 -11.65 14.53
N ARG A 184 -3.54 -12.11 13.37
CA ARG A 184 -2.11 -12.11 13.03
C ARG A 184 -1.53 -10.69 12.98
N ALA A 185 -2.26 -9.74 12.40
CA ALA A 185 -1.83 -8.35 12.21
C ALA A 185 -1.96 -7.49 13.48
N LEU A 186 -2.85 -7.87 14.40
CA LEU A 186 -3.23 -7.09 15.58
C LEU A 186 -2.04 -6.67 16.47
N PRO A 187 -1.03 -7.52 16.76
CA PRO A 187 0.14 -7.10 17.53
C PRO A 187 0.91 -5.95 16.89
N ALA A 188 1.06 -5.95 15.56
CA ALA A 188 1.74 -4.88 14.83
C ALA A 188 0.93 -3.58 14.85
N MET A 189 -0.38 -3.67 14.61
CA MET A 189 -1.27 -2.51 14.67
C MET A 189 -1.33 -1.90 16.08
N ARG A 190 -1.39 -2.73 17.14
CA ARG A 190 -1.32 -2.26 18.53
C ARG A 190 0.01 -1.61 18.88
N ARG A 191 1.13 -2.08 18.32
CA ARG A 191 2.44 -1.43 18.49
C ARG A 191 2.44 -0.03 17.86
N ALA A 192 1.99 0.07 16.61
CA ALA A 192 1.87 1.35 15.90
C ALA A 192 0.93 2.33 16.62
N LEU A 193 -0.21 1.82 17.15
CA LEU A 193 -1.14 2.60 17.97
C LEU A 193 -0.45 3.20 19.21
N ARG A 194 0.32 2.40 19.95
CA ARG A 194 1.05 2.87 21.14
C ARG A 194 2.08 3.95 20.80
N GLN A 195 2.79 3.77 19.68
CA GLN A 195 3.79 4.75 19.21
C GLN A 195 3.14 6.07 18.81
N ALA A 196 2.08 6.02 18.01
CA ALA A 196 1.33 7.21 17.61
C ALA A 196 0.75 7.96 18.82
N LYS A 197 0.24 7.24 19.84
CA LYS A 197 -0.24 7.85 21.09
C LYS A 197 0.85 8.48 21.96
N ALA A 198 2.09 7.98 21.86
CA ALA A 198 3.23 8.52 22.61
C ALA A 198 3.84 9.76 21.94
N THR A 199 3.42 10.08 20.71
CA THR A 199 3.98 11.18 19.91
C THR A 199 3.02 12.37 19.91
N THR A 200 3.54 13.55 20.22
CA THR A 200 2.79 14.80 20.08
C THR A 200 3.06 15.38 18.69
N PHE A 201 2.01 15.61 17.92
CA PHE A 201 2.12 16.18 16.57
C PHE A 201 1.74 17.65 16.55
N ALA A 202 2.49 18.47 15.80
CA ALA A 202 2.24 19.90 15.67
C ALA A 202 0.95 20.23 14.90
N SER A 203 0.53 19.34 13.98
CA SER A 203 -0.68 19.49 13.18
C SER A 203 -1.13 18.13 12.62
N VAL A 204 -2.34 18.06 12.06
CA VAL A 204 -2.83 16.87 11.33
C VAL A 204 -1.93 16.53 10.15
N ALA A 205 -1.47 17.54 9.40
CA ALA A 205 -0.61 17.33 8.25
C ALA A 205 0.75 16.74 8.67
N ALA A 206 1.34 17.27 9.75
CA ALA A 206 2.58 16.73 10.31
C ALA A 206 2.39 15.30 10.86
N ALA A 207 1.27 15.04 11.54
CA ALA A 207 0.93 13.69 12.01
C ALA A 207 0.80 12.69 10.86
N PHE A 208 0.08 13.07 9.80
CA PHE A 208 -0.12 12.23 8.63
C PHE A 208 1.19 11.98 7.89
N GLU A 209 2.02 13.00 7.70
CA GLU A 209 3.33 12.85 7.07
C GLU A 209 4.26 11.96 7.87
N GLU A 210 4.32 12.12 9.20
CA GLU A 210 5.15 11.28 10.07
C GLU A 210 4.68 9.81 10.07
N LEU A 211 3.36 9.58 10.19
CA LEU A 211 2.80 8.24 10.31
C LEU A 211 2.71 7.49 8.98
N SER A 212 2.40 8.20 7.89
CA SER A 212 2.19 7.59 6.58
C SER A 212 3.37 7.77 5.63
N GLY A 213 4.26 8.73 5.86
CA GLY A 213 5.30 9.20 4.93
C GLY A 213 4.76 9.78 3.62
N HIS A 214 3.49 10.20 3.60
CA HIS A 214 2.85 10.90 2.50
C HIS A 214 2.41 12.29 2.96
N ARG A 215 2.41 13.26 2.04
CA ARG A 215 1.76 14.54 2.30
C ARG A 215 0.25 14.35 2.41
N LEU A 216 -0.37 15.11 3.30
CA LEU A 216 -1.83 15.11 3.43
C LEU A 216 -2.48 15.50 2.09
N PRO A 217 -3.48 14.74 1.60
CA PRO A 217 -4.17 15.08 0.36
C PRO A 217 -4.81 16.48 0.40
N ASP A 218 -4.74 17.21 -0.71
CA ASP A 218 -5.27 18.58 -0.82
C ASP A 218 -6.78 18.63 -0.48
N GLU A 219 -7.54 17.63 -0.91
CA GLU A 219 -8.97 17.50 -0.62
C GLU A 219 -9.26 17.38 0.88
N VAL A 220 -8.42 16.64 1.61
CA VAL A 220 -8.51 16.53 3.07
C VAL A 220 -8.11 17.85 3.72
N GLN A 221 -7.04 18.48 3.24
CA GLN A 221 -6.57 19.77 3.77
C GLN A 221 -7.63 20.87 3.63
N LEU A 222 -8.33 20.93 2.50
CA LEU A 222 -9.44 21.85 2.26
C LEU A 222 -10.64 21.58 3.15
N ALA A 223 -10.85 20.32 3.56
CA ALA A 223 -11.97 19.93 4.41
C ALA A 223 -11.71 20.10 5.91
N LEU A 224 -10.46 20.21 6.37
CA LEU A 224 -10.09 20.38 7.78
C LEU A 224 -10.91 21.45 8.54
N PRO A 225 -11.26 22.62 7.95
CA PRO A 225 -12.10 23.61 8.64
C PRO A 225 -13.52 23.13 8.99
N ARG A 226 -13.97 22.00 8.44
CA ARG A 226 -15.28 21.37 8.71
C ARG A 226 -15.17 20.14 9.61
N VAL A 227 -13.95 19.77 10.01
CA VAL A 227 -13.65 18.59 10.83
C VAL A 227 -13.47 19.01 12.28
N GLU A 228 -14.09 18.27 13.20
CA GLU A 228 -13.93 18.46 14.65
C GLU A 228 -13.07 17.36 15.28
N ARG A 229 -13.04 16.17 14.67
CA ARG A 229 -12.25 15.02 15.16
C ARG A 229 -11.52 14.31 14.01
N VAL A 230 -10.24 14.05 14.23
CA VAL A 230 -9.36 13.26 13.36
C VAL A 230 -8.95 12.00 14.09
N THR A 231 -9.23 10.83 13.51
CA THR A 231 -8.82 9.54 14.03
C THR A 231 -7.80 8.89 13.11
N PHE A 232 -6.58 8.69 13.61
CA PHE A 232 -5.56 7.91 12.91
C PHE A 232 -5.77 6.41 13.18
N CYS A 233 -5.89 5.64 12.11
CA CYS A 233 -6.15 4.21 12.16
C CYS A 233 -4.99 3.43 11.54
N PRO A 234 -4.25 2.61 12.31
CA PRO A 234 -3.27 1.70 11.73
C PRO A 234 -4.01 0.65 10.89
N SER A 235 -3.50 0.37 9.68
CA SER A 235 -3.93 -0.78 8.88
C SER A 235 -2.71 -1.52 8.33
N TYR A 236 -2.77 -2.84 8.34
CA TYR A 236 -1.61 -3.68 8.01
C TYR A 236 -1.33 -3.75 6.51
N TYR A 237 -2.35 -3.95 5.69
CA TYR A 237 -2.20 -4.18 4.25
C TYR A 237 -2.22 -2.90 3.40
N LEU A 238 -2.16 -1.74 4.05
CA LEU A 238 -2.25 -0.45 3.37
C LEU A 238 -1.06 -0.19 2.42
N GLY A 239 0.11 -0.79 2.68
CA GLY A 239 1.28 -0.63 1.81
C GLY A 239 1.70 0.83 1.67
N ASN A 240 1.70 1.34 0.43
CA ASN A 240 1.98 2.75 0.10
C ASN A 240 0.74 3.51 -0.38
N PHE A 241 -0.46 2.95 -0.14
CA PHE A 241 -1.70 3.63 -0.48
C PHE A 241 -2.03 4.70 0.56
N VAL A 242 -2.56 5.81 0.09
CA VAL A 242 -3.24 6.79 0.94
C VAL A 242 -4.71 6.42 0.98
N GLN A 243 -5.25 6.24 2.18
CA GLN A 243 -6.67 5.97 2.40
C GLN A 243 -7.16 6.82 3.56
N PHE A 244 -8.35 7.37 3.40
CA PHE A 244 -9.03 8.16 4.42
C PHE A 244 -10.55 8.05 4.23
N ILE A 245 -11.31 8.38 5.27
CA ILE A 245 -12.76 8.57 5.22
C ILE A 245 -13.02 9.99 5.69
N LEU A 246 -13.55 10.83 4.81
CA LEU A 246 -13.95 12.20 5.12
C LEU A 246 -15.47 12.23 5.29
N TYR A 247 -15.92 12.26 6.54
CA TYR A 247 -17.34 12.27 6.91
C TYR A 247 -17.59 13.34 7.98
N PRO A 248 -17.54 14.65 7.62
CA PRO A 248 -17.61 15.74 8.60
C PRO A 248 -18.77 15.59 9.59
N PRO A 249 -18.55 15.82 10.90
CA PRO A 249 -17.35 16.42 11.50
C PRO A 249 -16.17 15.44 11.72
N GLU A 250 -16.26 14.21 11.23
CA GLU A 250 -15.26 13.15 11.40
C GLU A 250 -14.30 13.03 10.21
N LEU A 251 -13.03 12.78 10.52
CA LEU A 251 -12.01 12.39 9.54
C LEU A 251 -11.26 11.16 10.06
N ILE A 252 -11.24 10.09 9.28
CA ILE A 252 -10.43 8.90 9.55
C ILE A 252 -9.26 8.91 8.59
N LEU A 253 -8.03 8.83 9.09
CA LEU A 253 -6.81 8.73 8.30
C LEU A 253 -6.16 7.37 8.54
N TYR A 254 -6.03 6.57 7.49
CA TYR A 254 -5.35 5.29 7.60
C TYR A 254 -3.85 5.46 7.37
N PHE A 255 -3.04 4.71 8.12
CA PHE A 255 -1.60 4.65 7.92
C PHE A 255 -1.09 3.21 8.03
N ASN A 256 0.00 2.91 7.32
CA ASN A 256 0.55 1.56 7.29
C ASN A 256 1.26 1.27 8.61
N CYS A 257 0.73 0.33 9.40
CA CYS A 257 1.31 -0.01 10.71
C CYS A 257 2.63 -0.78 10.64
N GLN A 258 3.01 -1.23 9.44
CA GLN A 258 4.30 -1.86 9.17
C GLN A 258 5.39 -0.81 8.96
N ARG A 259 5.03 0.45 8.66
CA ARG A 259 6.00 1.55 8.68
C ARG A 259 6.45 1.77 10.11
N THR A 260 7.73 1.54 10.34
CA THR A 260 8.42 2.07 11.52
C THR A 260 8.76 3.52 11.19
N SER A 261 8.25 4.47 11.98
CA SER A 261 8.72 5.86 11.93
C SER A 261 10.25 5.84 12.01
N ALA A 262 10.90 6.75 11.28
CA ALA A 262 12.36 6.92 11.33
C ALA A 262 12.87 7.11 12.76
N ALA A 263 12.02 7.60 13.68
CA ALA A 263 12.33 7.81 15.10
C ALA A 263 12.47 6.52 15.94
N THR A 264 12.17 5.33 15.39
CA THR A 264 12.27 4.05 16.12
C THR A 264 12.91 2.92 15.32
N GLN A 265 13.76 3.24 14.34
CA GLN A 265 14.82 2.28 14.05
C GLN A 265 15.63 2.13 15.35
N PRO A 266 15.83 0.92 15.91
CA PRO A 266 17.09 0.72 16.62
C PRO A 266 18.18 1.21 15.68
N GLU A 267 19.25 1.84 16.17
CA GLU A 267 20.46 2.03 15.36
C GLU A 267 20.98 0.65 14.94
N VAL A 268 20.33 0.04 13.96
CA VAL A 268 20.96 -0.93 13.09
C VAL A 268 21.82 -0.01 12.25
N GLU A 269 23.10 0.03 12.56
CA GLU A 269 24.10 0.57 11.64
C GLU A 269 23.71 0.07 10.25
N SER A 270 23.20 1.00 9.43
CA SER A 270 22.79 0.65 8.08
C SER A 270 24.04 0.12 7.39
N VAL A 271 24.00 -1.15 7.02
CA VAL A 271 25.05 -1.79 6.22
C VAL A 271 25.20 -1.09 4.86
N ILE A 272 24.16 -0.34 4.48
CA ILE A 272 24.07 0.49 3.28
C ILE A 272 24.57 1.90 3.61
N SER A 273 25.63 2.31 2.93
CA SER A 273 26.19 3.65 2.90
C SER A 273 25.17 4.66 2.37
N PRO A 274 25.07 5.87 2.97
CA PRO A 274 24.22 6.94 2.47
C PRO A 274 24.56 7.36 1.03
N ASP A 275 25.80 7.09 0.59
CA ASP A 275 26.27 7.45 -0.73
C ASP A 275 25.86 6.45 -1.82
N LEU A 276 25.33 5.26 -1.48
CA LEU A 276 24.97 4.25 -2.47
C LEU A 276 23.83 4.72 -3.39
N LEU A 277 22.76 5.28 -2.81
CA LEU A 277 21.58 5.70 -3.56
C LEU A 277 21.87 6.82 -4.58
N PRO A 278 22.61 7.90 -4.23
CA PRO A 278 23.11 8.86 -5.22
C PRO A 278 23.91 8.21 -6.35
N GLY A 279 24.79 7.25 -6.03
CA GLY A 279 25.55 6.49 -7.01
C GLY A 279 24.67 5.69 -7.98
N LEU A 280 23.70 4.94 -7.45
CA LEU A 280 22.76 4.17 -8.25
C LEU A 280 21.87 5.04 -9.14
N ARG A 281 21.39 6.19 -8.63
CA ARG A 281 20.62 7.17 -9.44
C ARG A 281 21.45 7.76 -10.58
N ALA A 282 22.73 8.03 -10.33
CA ALA A 282 23.65 8.49 -11.35
C ALA A 282 23.92 7.41 -12.42
N LEU A 283 23.94 6.13 -12.06
CA LEU A 283 24.13 5.01 -12.99
C LEU A 283 22.84 4.58 -13.71
N GLY A 284 21.66 4.82 -13.14
CA GLY A 284 20.35 4.35 -13.64
C GLY A 284 19.81 5.09 -14.87
N ASP A 285 20.64 5.36 -15.88
CA ASP A 285 20.28 6.06 -17.11
C ASP A 285 21.16 5.60 -18.27
N GLY A 286 20.53 5.23 -19.39
CA GLY A 286 21.23 4.64 -20.54
C GLY A 286 22.30 5.56 -21.14
N THR A 287 22.06 6.87 -21.19
CA THR A 287 23.03 7.83 -21.72
C THR A 287 24.22 7.97 -20.77
N ARG A 288 23.99 7.98 -19.46
CA ARG A 288 25.08 8.04 -18.46
C ARG A 288 25.93 6.77 -18.46
N LEU A 289 25.33 5.59 -18.60
CA LEU A 289 26.07 4.34 -18.78
C LEU A 289 26.90 4.36 -20.08
N ARG A 290 26.36 4.93 -21.17
CA ARG A 290 27.12 5.08 -22.42
C ARG A 290 28.30 6.03 -22.27
N ILE A 291 28.16 7.13 -21.53
CA ILE A 291 29.28 8.03 -21.18
C ILE A 291 30.38 7.25 -20.45
N ILE A 292 30.01 6.43 -19.46
CA ILE A 292 30.97 5.61 -18.71
C ILE A 292 31.67 4.63 -19.66
N GLU A 293 30.95 3.99 -20.57
CA GLU A 293 31.53 3.10 -21.57
C GLU A 293 32.55 3.81 -22.48
N LEU A 294 32.25 5.06 -22.91
CA LEU A 294 33.16 5.87 -23.72
C LEU A 294 34.46 6.26 -22.99
N LEU A 295 34.38 6.40 -21.66
CA LEU A 295 35.51 6.74 -20.78
C LEU A 295 36.31 5.51 -20.30
N ARG A 296 35.88 4.29 -20.64
CA ARG A 296 36.50 3.04 -20.17
C ARG A 296 37.99 2.93 -20.52
N ASN A 297 38.39 3.46 -21.68
CA ASN A 297 39.74 3.31 -22.22
C ASN A 297 40.62 4.56 -22.03
N GLY A 298 40.15 5.56 -21.27
CA GLY A 298 40.92 6.78 -21.02
C GLY A 298 40.03 8.01 -20.81
N GLU A 299 40.65 9.09 -20.35
CA GLU A 299 39.97 10.37 -20.20
C GLU A 299 39.57 10.96 -21.56
N ARG A 300 38.46 11.68 -21.59
CA ARG A 300 37.99 12.39 -22.79
C ARG A 300 37.53 13.79 -22.43
N TYR A 301 37.73 14.74 -23.33
CA TYR A 301 37.17 16.07 -23.13
C TYR A 301 35.70 16.13 -23.57
N ALA A 302 34.95 17.05 -22.96
CA ALA A 302 33.48 17.08 -23.09
C ALA A 302 32.95 17.08 -24.54
N GLN A 303 33.64 17.74 -25.48
CA GLN A 303 33.16 17.80 -26.87
C GLN A 303 33.36 16.48 -27.64
N GLU A 304 34.34 15.64 -27.29
CA GLU A 304 34.45 14.29 -27.88
C GLU A 304 33.23 13.45 -27.49
N ILE A 305 32.83 13.54 -26.23
CA ILE A 305 31.66 12.83 -25.69
C ILE A 305 30.39 13.29 -26.41
N VAL A 306 30.24 14.59 -26.63
CA VAL A 306 29.14 15.17 -27.45
C VAL A 306 29.13 14.59 -28.85
N GLY A 307 30.27 14.59 -29.54
CA GLY A 307 30.38 14.06 -30.90
C GLY A 307 30.06 12.57 -31.00
N MET A 308 30.46 11.78 -30.01
CA MET A 308 30.24 10.33 -30.00
C MET A 308 28.82 9.91 -29.62
N LEU A 309 28.10 10.71 -28.83
CA LEU A 309 26.73 10.41 -28.42
C LEU A 309 25.67 10.97 -29.37
N GLY A 310 26.00 11.99 -30.17
CA GLY A 310 25.06 12.60 -31.11
C GLY A 310 23.91 13.36 -30.45
N ILE A 311 24.08 13.78 -29.19
CA ILE A 311 23.09 14.59 -28.44
C ILE A 311 23.63 16.00 -28.18
N SER A 312 22.76 16.91 -27.73
CA SER A 312 23.16 18.30 -27.50
C SER A 312 24.23 18.43 -26.42
N GLN A 313 25.08 19.45 -26.56
CA GLN A 313 26.12 19.79 -25.57
C GLN A 313 25.52 20.07 -24.18
N SER A 314 24.35 20.70 -24.12
CA SER A 314 23.65 20.97 -22.85
C SER A 314 23.20 19.68 -22.16
N ALA A 315 22.72 18.68 -22.93
CA ALA A 315 22.36 17.38 -22.40
C ALA A 315 23.59 16.65 -21.84
N VAL A 316 24.69 16.58 -22.62
CA VAL A 316 25.93 15.94 -22.15
C VAL A 316 26.47 16.62 -20.89
N SER A 317 26.48 17.95 -20.83
CA SER A 317 26.95 18.69 -19.66
C SER A 317 26.11 18.37 -18.41
N ARG A 318 24.79 18.21 -18.56
CA ARG A 318 23.90 17.83 -17.46
C ARG A 318 24.20 16.41 -16.96
N HIS A 319 24.40 15.47 -17.89
CA HIS A 319 24.77 14.09 -17.55
C HIS A 319 26.12 14.00 -16.84
N LEU A 320 27.13 14.73 -17.33
CA LEU A 320 28.46 14.78 -16.73
C LEU A 320 28.43 15.41 -15.33
N ALA A 321 27.66 16.49 -15.14
CA ALA A 321 27.50 17.11 -13.82
C ALA A 321 26.86 16.15 -12.79
N MET A 322 25.89 15.34 -13.20
CA MET A 322 25.28 14.33 -12.32
C MET A 322 26.25 13.20 -11.96
N LEU A 323 27.05 12.76 -12.93
CA LEU A 323 28.09 11.74 -12.70
C LEU A 323 29.21 12.27 -11.79
N GLU A 324 29.61 13.53 -11.98
CA GLU A 324 30.61 14.21 -11.16
C GLU A 324 30.13 14.41 -9.72
N ALA A 325 28.89 14.89 -9.55
CA ALA A 325 28.28 15.08 -8.22
C ALA A 325 28.14 13.76 -7.43
N ALA A 326 27.92 12.64 -8.13
CA ALA A 326 27.88 11.31 -7.52
C ALA A 326 29.26 10.66 -7.35
N GLY A 327 30.34 11.36 -7.74
CA GLY A 327 31.72 10.90 -7.68
C GLY A 327 32.07 9.78 -8.67
N ILE A 328 31.20 9.48 -9.63
CA ILE A 328 31.39 8.41 -10.63
C ILE A 328 32.46 8.78 -11.66
N VAL A 329 32.60 10.07 -11.95
CA VAL A 329 33.67 10.61 -12.81
C VAL A 329 34.43 11.70 -12.08
N THR A 330 35.70 11.84 -12.41
CA THR A 330 36.53 12.98 -12.01
C THR A 330 36.68 13.94 -13.18
N VAL A 331 36.83 15.23 -12.88
CA VAL A 331 37.10 16.26 -13.88
C VAL A 331 38.46 16.88 -13.65
N ARG A 332 39.20 17.07 -14.74
CA ARG A 332 40.51 17.73 -14.73
C ARG A 332 40.52 18.83 -15.79
N PRO A 333 40.74 20.10 -15.41
CA PRO A 333 40.93 21.17 -16.38
C PRO A 333 42.33 21.07 -17.02
N ALA A 334 42.41 21.11 -18.34
CA ALA A 334 43.67 21.19 -19.08
C ALA A 334 43.46 21.88 -20.43
N ASN A 335 44.38 22.79 -20.80
CA ASN A 335 44.34 23.51 -22.08
C ASN A 335 42.99 24.21 -22.35
N GLY A 336 42.35 24.76 -21.32
CA GLY A 336 41.03 25.40 -21.42
C GLY A 336 39.85 24.43 -21.58
N MET A 337 40.09 23.11 -21.53
CA MET A 337 39.07 22.07 -21.67
C MET A 337 38.89 21.29 -20.37
N LYS A 338 37.70 20.70 -20.20
CA LYS A 338 37.40 19.77 -19.09
C LYS A 338 37.53 18.33 -19.60
N TYR A 339 38.50 17.61 -19.04
CA TYR A 339 38.71 16.18 -19.26
C TYR A 339 38.02 15.39 -18.17
N TYR A 340 37.25 14.38 -18.57
CA TYR A 340 36.52 13.51 -17.66
C TYR A 340 37.15 12.13 -17.69
N ALA A 341 37.30 11.52 -16.52
CA ALA A 341 37.80 10.15 -16.36
C ALA A 341 36.90 9.37 -15.39
N ILE A 342 36.83 8.05 -15.54
CA ILE A 342 36.10 7.19 -14.60
C ILE A 342 36.79 7.21 -13.24
N ASN A 343 36.02 7.45 -12.18
CA ASN A 343 36.46 7.17 -10.82
C ASN A 343 36.27 5.67 -10.51
N SER A 344 37.29 4.88 -10.85
CA SER A 344 37.24 3.42 -10.70
C SER A 344 37.07 2.97 -9.24
N GLN A 345 37.59 3.75 -8.29
CA GLN A 345 37.46 3.46 -6.87
C GLN A 345 36.00 3.57 -6.42
N ARG A 346 35.30 4.63 -6.84
CA ARG A 346 33.89 4.84 -6.51
C ARG A 346 32.98 3.75 -7.08
N LEU A 347 33.21 3.34 -8.33
CA LEU A 347 32.46 2.24 -8.95
C LEU A 347 32.67 0.92 -8.21
N ARG A 348 33.91 0.64 -7.77
CA ARG A 348 34.22 -0.55 -6.98
C ARG A 348 33.52 -0.55 -5.63
N GLN A 349 33.50 0.57 -4.93
CA GLN A 349 32.78 0.71 -3.67
C GLN A 349 31.29 0.40 -3.82
N ILE A 350 30.65 0.93 -4.87
CA ILE A 350 29.23 0.66 -5.17
C ILE A 350 29.03 -0.85 -5.43
N ALA A 351 29.91 -1.49 -6.20
CA ALA A 351 29.82 -2.92 -6.50
C ALA A 351 29.98 -3.80 -5.23
N GLU A 352 31.02 -3.55 -4.44
CA GLU A 352 31.28 -4.26 -3.17
C GLU A 352 30.13 -4.12 -2.17
N GLU A 353 29.49 -2.95 -2.16
CA GLU A 353 28.34 -2.69 -1.31
C GLU A 353 27.08 -3.43 -1.79
N LEU A 354 26.83 -3.46 -3.10
CA LEU A 354 25.77 -4.29 -3.69
C LEU A 354 25.99 -5.78 -3.46
N GLU A 355 27.23 -6.26 -3.55
CA GLU A 355 27.59 -7.65 -3.26
C GLU A 355 27.32 -7.98 -1.79
N ARG A 356 27.69 -7.10 -0.86
CA ARG A 356 27.42 -7.27 0.58
C ARG A 356 25.93 -7.32 0.89
N ILE A 357 25.12 -6.54 0.18
CA ILE A 357 23.65 -6.58 0.27
C ILE A 357 23.12 -7.93 -0.27
N GLY A 358 23.72 -8.44 -1.35
CA GLY A 358 23.32 -9.70 -1.99
C GLY A 358 23.79 -10.96 -1.25
N SER A 359 24.83 -10.87 -0.43
CA SER A 359 25.32 -11.97 0.40
C SER A 359 24.47 -12.14 1.66
N VAL A 360 23.29 -12.71 1.50
CA VAL A 360 22.51 -13.24 2.63
C VAL A 360 23.16 -14.55 3.06
N GLU A 361 23.74 -14.58 4.27
CA GLU A 361 24.13 -15.82 4.94
C GLU A 361 22.91 -16.75 4.93
N SER A 362 23.09 -17.95 4.36
CA SER A 362 22.08 -19.00 4.38
C SER A 362 21.67 -19.22 5.84
N PHE A 363 20.43 -18.87 6.20
CA PHE A 363 19.84 -19.23 7.49
C PHE A 363 19.87 -20.77 7.59
N SER A 364 20.91 -21.29 8.23
CA SER A 364 20.99 -22.68 8.64
C SER A 364 19.85 -22.94 9.61
N THR A 365 18.94 -23.80 9.19
CA THR A 365 17.81 -24.29 9.97
C THR A 365 18.34 -25.15 11.12
N GLU A 366 18.64 -24.54 12.26
CA GLU A 366 18.70 -25.25 13.53
C GLU A 366 17.27 -25.48 14.04
N HIS A 367 16.61 -26.48 13.45
CA HIS A 367 15.41 -27.11 13.99
C HIS A 367 15.47 -28.61 13.71
N ASP A 368 16.49 -29.30 14.24
CA ASP A 368 16.34 -30.73 14.54
C ASP A 368 17.34 -31.21 15.61
N LYS A 369 17.01 -30.96 16.88
CA LYS A 369 17.54 -31.71 18.02
C LYS A 369 16.48 -31.83 19.12
N SER A 370 15.41 -32.57 18.85
CA SER A 370 14.64 -33.25 19.90
C SER A 370 13.48 -34.07 19.33
N ASN A 371 13.77 -35.30 18.88
CA ASN A 371 13.05 -36.45 19.40
C ASN A 371 13.75 -37.76 19.00
N GLY A 372 14.31 -38.41 20.02
CA GLY A 372 14.68 -39.81 19.91
C GLY A 372 13.45 -40.71 20.08
N LEU A 373 13.55 -41.89 19.47
CA LEU A 373 13.16 -43.23 19.96
C LEU A 373 12.34 -44.10 18.98
N ARG A 374 12.94 -45.29 18.78
CA ARG A 374 12.45 -46.59 18.27
C ARG A 374 12.46 -46.75 16.75
N ALA A 375 12.91 -47.87 16.17
CA ALA A 375 13.61 -49.06 16.64
C ALA A 375 14.07 -49.84 15.39
N GLY A 376 15.13 -50.64 15.47
CA GLY A 376 15.44 -51.60 14.41
C GLY A 376 16.89 -52.06 14.35
N PHE A 377 17.28 -52.95 15.26
CA PHE A 377 18.45 -53.81 15.12
C PHE A 377 18.41 -54.60 13.79
N SER A 378 19.53 -54.71 13.07
CA SER A 378 20.21 -56.02 12.87
C SER A 378 21.54 -55.88 12.12
N ARG A 379 22.49 -56.71 12.55
CA ARG A 379 23.87 -56.90 12.06
C ARG A 379 23.92 -57.63 10.71
N ALA A 380 24.96 -57.37 9.93
CA ALA A 380 25.88 -58.35 9.29
C ALA A 380 26.69 -57.61 8.21
N SER A 381 27.97 -57.29 8.43
CA SER A 381 29.15 -58.12 8.11
C SER A 381 29.21 -58.61 6.66
N GLY A 382 30.19 -58.13 5.89
CA GLY A 382 30.61 -58.85 4.68
C GLY A 382 31.34 -58.04 3.60
N ARG A 383 32.66 -57.92 3.76
CA ARG A 383 33.71 -58.00 2.71
C ARG A 383 33.60 -57.18 1.40
N SER A 384 34.53 -56.23 1.30
CA SER A 384 35.54 -56.03 0.25
C SER A 384 35.57 -57.03 -0.93
N LEU A 385 35.66 -56.52 -2.17
CA LEU A 385 36.83 -56.61 -3.07
C LEU A 385 36.53 -55.89 -4.40
N LEU A 386 37.50 -55.06 -4.86
CA LEU A 386 38.05 -54.88 -6.23
C LEU A 386 37.06 -54.88 -7.44
N ALA A 387 37.19 -54.07 -8.49
CA ALA A 387 38.36 -53.47 -9.12
C ALA A 387 37.95 -52.32 -10.06
N GLU A 388 38.93 -51.51 -10.40
CA GLU A 388 38.96 -50.49 -11.44
C GLU A 388 38.60 -51.05 -12.82
N GLU A 389 37.99 -50.23 -13.67
CA GLU A 389 38.41 -50.12 -15.07
C GLU A 389 37.93 -48.79 -15.68
N LYS A 390 38.88 -48.07 -16.25
CA LYS A 390 38.71 -46.85 -17.06
C LYS A 390 39.22 -47.18 -18.48
N PRO A 391 39.04 -46.26 -19.44
CA PRO A 391 38.18 -46.33 -20.62
C PRO A 391 38.94 -46.84 -21.88
N PRO A 392 38.37 -46.64 -23.10
CA PRO A 392 39.19 -45.89 -24.05
C PRO A 392 38.45 -44.82 -24.87
N HIS A 393 39.29 -43.93 -25.39
CA HIS A 393 39.01 -42.81 -26.28
C HIS A 393 38.68 -43.23 -27.73
N SER A 394 37.83 -42.40 -28.35
CA SER A 394 37.98 -41.77 -29.69
C SER A 394 37.79 -42.54 -31.01
N THR A 395 36.87 -41.97 -31.79
CA THR A 395 36.91 -41.57 -33.23
C THR A 395 36.44 -42.50 -34.36
N VAL A 396 35.77 -41.81 -35.31
CA VAL A 396 35.51 -42.04 -36.74
C VAL A 396 34.20 -42.74 -37.11
N GLY A 397 33.40 -42.05 -37.94
CA GLY A 397 32.20 -42.54 -38.61
C GLY A 397 31.25 -41.40 -38.95
#